data_AF-A0A1I5RCH3-F1
#
_entry.id   AF-A0A1I5RCH3-F1
#
_cell.length_a   1.000
_cell.length_b   1.000
_cell.length_c   1.000
_cell.angle_alpha   90.00
_cell.angle_beta   90.00
_cell.angle_gamma   90.00
#
_symmetry.space_group_name_H-M   'P 1'
#
loop_
_entity.id
_entity.type
_entity.pdbx_description
1 polymer ?
#
loop_
_entity_poly.entity_id
_entity_poly.type
_entity_poly.pdbx_seq_one_letter_code
_entity_poly.pdbx_strand_id
1 'polypeptide(L)'
;MKRVLRAGLVAAVLAGAAAPAAAATTPPDPAPGGPQRPFEPDVAGPRNLDSLRVTATKGEGRSVTVAFDRRSRTAEGTVPAGARRFVFLFDRAISFNPQAFPTCARTVITEDGPDACPPGSQVGSGIGTSFDGTEQPVLVFNTGVGSLPGVLVVLPETNVVLKQTFERVSTPYRGTYRWTLDEILPPTSVPPQDRAGTSRFRLAFGATTHRHGRPIGFAETSARPGTPMRFGLWSEFVTGQVVLPTSTTALR
;
A
#
# COMPACT_ATOMS: atom_id res chain seq x y z
N MET A 1 -8.42 21.15 -81.75
CA MET A 1 -9.29 21.07 -80.54
C MET A 1 -9.49 19.58 -80.25
N LYS A 2 -9.20 18.95 -79.11
CA LYS A 2 -8.88 19.32 -77.72
C LYS A 2 -7.81 18.33 -77.21
N ARG A 3 -6.75 18.80 -76.55
CA ARG A 3 -5.81 17.96 -75.79
C ARG A 3 -6.40 17.77 -74.38
N VAL A 4 -6.59 16.53 -73.95
CA VAL A 4 -6.97 16.20 -72.57
C VAL A 4 -5.69 15.84 -71.83
N LEU A 5 -5.22 16.72 -70.94
CA LEU A 5 -4.15 16.42 -70.00
C LEU A 5 -4.68 15.47 -68.91
N ARG A 6 -4.05 14.29 -68.76
CA ARG A 6 -4.22 13.44 -67.58
C ARG A 6 -3.21 13.90 -66.53
N ALA A 7 -3.69 14.53 -65.46
CA ALA A 7 -2.90 14.78 -64.26
C ALA A 7 -2.79 13.47 -63.45
N GLY A 8 -1.57 12.98 -63.26
CA GLY A 8 -1.28 11.85 -62.36
C GLY A 8 -1.24 12.34 -60.92
N LEU A 9 -2.12 11.81 -60.08
CA LEU A 9 -2.13 12.03 -58.63
C LEU A 9 -1.07 11.10 -58.00
N VAL A 10 0.01 11.66 -57.45
CA VAL A 10 0.97 10.91 -56.64
C VAL A 10 0.43 10.87 -55.22
N ALA A 11 -0.05 9.71 -54.77
CA ALA A 11 -0.43 9.48 -53.38
C ALA A 11 0.84 9.23 -52.55
N ALA A 12 1.24 10.23 -51.76
CA ALA A 12 2.30 10.06 -50.77
C ALA A 12 1.76 9.25 -49.59
N VAL A 13 2.18 7.99 -49.48
CA VAL A 13 1.95 7.15 -48.30
C VAL A 13 2.87 7.65 -47.20
N LEU A 14 2.35 8.45 -46.27
CA LEU A 14 3.01 8.78 -45.03
C LEU A 14 3.01 7.53 -44.14
N ALA A 15 4.08 6.75 -44.20
CA ALA A 15 4.37 5.72 -43.21
C ALA A 15 4.64 6.41 -41.87
N GLY A 16 3.59 6.54 -41.06
CA GLY A 16 3.71 6.94 -39.66
C GLY A 16 4.53 5.88 -38.93
N ALA A 17 5.79 6.19 -38.65
CA ALA A 17 6.60 5.41 -37.73
C ALA A 17 5.94 5.49 -36.35
N ALA A 18 5.13 4.47 -36.01
CA ALA A 18 4.68 4.27 -34.66
C ALA A 18 5.92 4.00 -33.80
N ALA A 19 6.30 4.99 -32.98
CA ALA A 19 7.33 4.80 -31.98
C ALA A 19 6.94 3.59 -31.11
N PRO A 20 7.86 2.64 -30.85
CA PRO A 20 7.56 1.52 -29.99
C PRO A 20 7.13 2.07 -28.63
N ALA A 21 5.95 1.67 -28.18
CA ALA A 21 5.48 1.96 -26.83
C ALA A 21 6.56 1.45 -25.86
N ALA A 22 7.18 2.38 -25.11
CA ALA A 22 8.15 2.02 -24.09
C ALA A 22 7.47 0.98 -23.17
N ALA A 23 8.01 -0.24 -23.13
CA ALA A 23 7.57 -1.26 -22.20
C ALA A 23 7.67 -0.65 -20.80
N ALA A 24 6.53 -0.41 -20.16
CA ALA A 24 6.51 0.11 -18.81
C ALA A 24 7.26 -0.89 -17.93
N THR A 25 8.41 -0.48 -17.40
CA THR A 25 9.21 -1.34 -16.54
C THR A 25 8.44 -1.58 -15.25
N THR A 26 8.22 -2.85 -14.92
CA THR A 26 7.63 -3.26 -13.64
C THR A 26 8.43 -2.65 -12.50
N PRO A 27 7.82 -1.88 -11.58
CA PRO A 27 8.53 -1.33 -10.44
C PRO A 27 9.20 -2.44 -9.62
N PRO A 28 10.49 -2.33 -9.25
CA PRO A 28 11.20 -3.37 -8.51
C PRO A 28 10.57 -3.62 -7.14
N ASP A 29 10.81 -4.80 -6.55
CA ASP A 29 10.31 -5.14 -5.22
C ASP A 29 10.97 -4.24 -4.14
N PRO A 30 10.18 -3.49 -3.35
CA PRO A 30 10.71 -2.64 -2.29
C PRO A 30 11.08 -3.37 -0.98
N ALA A 31 10.59 -4.59 -0.75
CA ALA A 31 10.79 -5.36 0.49
C ALA A 31 11.16 -6.84 0.21
N PRO A 32 12.28 -7.12 -0.48
CA PRO A 32 12.64 -8.47 -0.87
C PRO A 32 13.15 -9.34 0.30
N GLY A 33 13.51 -8.76 1.45
CA GLY A 33 14.02 -9.49 2.61
C GLY A 33 12.95 -9.97 3.58
N GLY A 34 11.70 -9.52 3.41
CA GLY A 34 10.55 -9.96 4.19
C GLY A 34 10.13 -11.41 3.94
N PRO A 35 9.06 -11.88 4.61
CA PRO A 35 8.45 -13.17 4.35
C PRO A 35 8.16 -13.33 2.85
N GLN A 36 8.37 -14.53 2.32
CA GLN A 36 8.07 -14.80 0.92
C GLN A 36 6.63 -15.27 0.78
N ARG A 37 5.92 -14.74 -0.20
CA ARG A 37 4.56 -15.17 -0.50
C ARG A 37 4.57 -16.60 -1.05
N PRO A 38 3.56 -17.43 -0.74
CA PRO A 38 3.31 -18.64 -1.51
C PRO A 38 3.16 -18.29 -3.00
N PHE A 39 3.69 -19.18 -3.85
CA PHE A 39 3.49 -19.03 -5.29
C PHE A 39 2.02 -19.20 -5.64
N GLU A 40 1.54 -18.35 -6.54
CA GLU A 40 0.21 -18.41 -7.15
C GLU A 40 0.33 -17.89 -8.59
N PRO A 41 -0.17 -18.63 -9.59
CA PRO A 41 -0.05 -18.24 -10.99
C PRO A 41 -0.91 -17.02 -11.30
N ASP A 42 -0.44 -16.16 -12.21
CA ASP A 42 -1.23 -15.02 -12.69
C ASP A 42 -2.50 -15.50 -13.39
N VAL A 43 -3.60 -14.78 -13.16
CA VAL A 43 -4.89 -15.04 -13.80
C VAL A 43 -5.31 -13.86 -14.67
N ALA A 44 -6.11 -14.12 -15.70
CA ALA A 44 -6.73 -13.04 -16.45
C ALA A 44 -7.64 -12.21 -15.54
N GLY A 45 -7.70 -10.90 -15.77
CA GLY A 45 -8.52 -10.00 -14.97
C GLY A 45 -8.38 -8.54 -15.42
N PRO A 46 -9.14 -7.63 -14.81
CA PRO A 46 -9.08 -6.22 -15.16
C PRO A 46 -7.76 -5.59 -14.75
N ARG A 47 -7.44 -4.46 -15.38
CA ARG A 47 -6.31 -3.62 -14.98
C ARG A 47 -6.74 -2.68 -13.86
N ASN A 48 -6.03 -2.74 -12.74
CA ASN A 48 -6.24 -1.84 -11.61
C ASN A 48 -5.60 -0.47 -11.88
N LEU A 49 -6.34 0.59 -11.57
CA LEU A 49 -5.94 1.99 -11.63
C LEU A 49 -5.96 2.56 -10.22
N ASP A 50 -4.82 2.40 -9.54
CA ASP A 50 -4.69 2.84 -8.16
C ASP A 50 -4.27 4.31 -8.05
N SER A 51 -4.83 4.99 -7.06
CA SER A 51 -4.39 6.32 -6.63
C SER A 51 -4.12 6.32 -5.13
N LEU A 52 -3.17 7.15 -4.73
CA LEU A 52 -2.75 7.27 -3.34
C LEU A 52 -2.78 8.72 -2.88
N ARG A 53 -3.44 8.95 -1.75
CA ARG A 53 -3.31 10.17 -0.95
C ARG A 53 -2.71 9.81 0.40
N VAL A 54 -1.72 10.57 0.85
CA VAL A 54 -1.18 10.44 2.21
C VAL A 54 -1.27 11.76 2.95
N THR A 55 -1.63 11.68 4.22
CA THR A 55 -1.50 12.80 5.17
C THR A 55 -0.50 12.44 6.24
N ALA A 56 0.38 13.39 6.58
CA ALA A 56 1.28 13.31 7.72
C ALA A 56 0.97 14.47 8.66
N THR A 57 0.60 14.15 9.90
CA THR A 57 0.20 15.14 10.92
C THR A 57 1.12 15.02 12.12
N LYS A 58 1.78 16.12 12.47
CA LYS A 58 2.67 16.22 13.61
C LYS A 58 1.86 16.11 14.91
N GLY A 59 2.28 15.17 15.77
CA GLY A 59 1.82 15.10 17.16
C GLY A 59 2.82 15.72 18.13
N GLU A 60 2.64 15.48 19.41
CA GLU A 60 3.56 15.93 20.47
C GLU A 60 4.99 15.41 20.26
N GLY A 61 5.99 16.21 20.67
CA GLY A 61 7.40 15.83 20.60
C GLY A 61 7.84 15.54 19.16
N ARG A 62 8.24 14.29 18.86
CA ARG A 62 8.57 13.85 17.48
C ARG A 62 7.49 12.98 16.84
N SER A 63 6.40 12.69 17.54
CA SER A 63 5.32 11.82 17.07
C SER A 63 4.71 12.35 15.78
N VAL A 64 4.27 11.44 14.91
CA VAL A 64 3.57 11.76 13.66
C VAL A 64 2.52 10.70 13.40
N THR A 65 1.35 11.13 12.96
CA THR A 65 0.33 10.24 12.40
C THR A 65 0.47 10.24 10.88
N VAL A 66 0.72 9.07 10.29
CA VAL A 66 0.76 8.88 8.83
C VAL A 66 -0.47 8.09 8.43
N ALA A 67 -1.33 8.68 7.59
CA ALA A 67 -2.54 8.05 7.09
C ALA A 67 -2.51 7.92 5.57
N PHE A 68 -2.62 6.67 5.09
CA PHE A 68 -2.76 6.31 3.69
C PHE A 68 -4.23 6.23 3.33
N ASP A 69 -4.59 6.75 2.17
CA ASP A 69 -5.91 6.64 1.53
C ASP A 69 -5.69 6.16 0.10
N ARG A 70 -5.72 4.84 -0.09
CA ARG A 70 -5.67 4.18 -1.39
C ARG A 70 -7.07 4.13 -1.96
N ARG A 71 -7.24 4.48 -3.23
CA ARG A 71 -8.42 4.14 -4.03
C ARG A 71 -8.02 3.27 -5.21
N SER A 72 -8.83 2.27 -5.51
CA SER A 72 -8.65 1.35 -6.64
C SER A 72 -9.92 1.32 -7.49
N ARG A 73 -9.73 1.34 -8.81
CA ARG A 73 -10.80 1.26 -9.80
C ARG A 73 -10.27 0.57 -11.06
N THR A 74 -11.17 0.22 -11.98
CA THR A 74 -10.81 -0.19 -13.34
C THR A 74 -11.22 0.91 -14.33
N ALA A 75 -10.78 0.83 -15.59
CA ALA A 75 -11.20 1.79 -16.61
C ALA A 75 -12.69 1.62 -16.95
N GLU A 76 -13.17 0.39 -16.87
CA GLU A 76 -14.53 -0.05 -17.21
C GLU A 76 -15.52 0.12 -16.06
N GLY A 77 -15.07 0.56 -14.87
CA GLY A 77 -15.94 0.73 -13.70
C GLY A 77 -16.40 -0.60 -13.09
N THR A 78 -15.62 -1.66 -13.26
CA THR A 78 -15.82 -2.99 -12.70
C THR A 78 -15.02 -3.20 -11.41
N VAL A 79 -15.27 -4.33 -10.73
CA VAL A 79 -14.53 -4.73 -9.53
C VAL A 79 -13.04 -4.84 -9.84
N PRO A 80 -12.14 -4.14 -9.10
CA PRO A 80 -10.70 -4.30 -9.27
C PRO A 80 -10.23 -5.73 -8.97
N ALA A 81 -9.18 -6.16 -9.64
CA ALA A 81 -8.52 -7.42 -9.35
C ALA A 81 -8.03 -7.45 -7.88
N GLY A 82 -8.19 -8.61 -7.22
CA GLY A 82 -7.70 -8.83 -5.87
C GLY A 82 -6.19 -8.59 -5.74
N ALA A 83 -5.77 -8.05 -4.60
CA ALA A 83 -4.36 -7.88 -4.30
C ALA A 83 -3.74 -9.17 -3.77
N ARG A 84 -2.46 -9.37 -4.06
CA ARG A 84 -1.61 -10.40 -3.44
C ARG A 84 -0.69 -9.81 -2.39
N ARG A 85 -0.26 -8.56 -2.61
CA ARG A 85 0.72 -7.91 -1.77
C ARG A 85 0.58 -6.40 -1.84
N PHE A 86 0.74 -5.76 -0.69
CA PHE A 86 0.89 -4.31 -0.57
C PHE A 86 2.17 -4.00 0.20
N VAL A 87 2.96 -3.04 -0.28
CA VAL A 87 4.12 -2.54 0.44
C VAL A 87 4.00 -1.03 0.59
N PHE A 88 3.73 -0.60 1.83
CA PHE A 88 3.68 0.83 2.18
C PHE A 88 5.11 1.36 2.26
N LEU A 89 5.40 2.45 1.54
CA LEU A 89 6.69 3.12 1.52
C LEU A 89 6.62 4.41 2.36
N PHE A 90 7.46 4.50 3.37
CA PHE A 90 7.52 5.66 4.26
C PHE A 90 8.69 6.56 3.92
N ASP A 91 8.43 7.87 3.93
CA ASP A 91 9.45 8.91 3.73
C ASP A 91 10.69 8.67 4.59
N ARG A 92 11.86 9.05 4.07
CA ARG A 92 13.13 8.86 4.76
C ARG A 92 13.21 9.46 6.17
N ALA A 93 12.44 10.51 6.44
CA ALA A 93 12.38 11.19 7.74
C ALA A 93 11.55 10.42 8.78
N ILE A 94 10.76 9.42 8.38
CA ILE A 94 9.95 8.61 9.28
C ILE A 94 10.79 7.50 9.93
N SER A 95 10.56 7.29 11.22
CA SER A 95 11.08 6.16 11.99
C SER A 95 9.98 5.55 12.86
N PHE A 96 10.09 4.25 13.15
CA PHE A 96 9.15 3.53 14.00
C PHE A 96 9.78 3.09 15.33
N ASN A 97 8.98 3.07 16.40
CA ASN A 97 9.38 2.68 17.75
C ASN A 97 8.56 1.49 18.27
N PRO A 98 8.54 0.33 17.59
CA PRO A 98 7.67 -0.80 17.96
C PRO A 98 7.94 -1.34 19.37
N GLN A 99 9.18 -1.21 19.86
CA GLN A 99 9.59 -1.65 21.20
C GLN A 99 9.06 -0.78 22.35
N ALA A 100 8.46 0.38 22.05
CA ALA A 100 7.82 1.22 23.06
C ALA A 100 6.36 0.82 23.34
N PHE A 101 5.78 -0.06 22.52
CA PHE A 101 4.38 -0.45 22.57
C PHE A 101 4.27 -1.94 22.89
N PRO A 102 3.27 -2.36 23.70
CA PRO A 102 2.98 -3.78 23.88
C PRO A 102 2.68 -4.47 22.55
N THR A 103 2.92 -5.78 22.46
CA THR A 103 2.56 -6.57 21.29
C THR A 103 1.26 -7.31 21.53
N CYS A 104 0.47 -7.50 20.48
CA CYS A 104 -0.65 -8.44 20.46
C CYS A 104 -0.30 -9.64 19.57
N ALA A 105 -0.55 -10.85 20.08
CA ALA A 105 -0.36 -12.07 19.32
C ALA A 105 -1.56 -12.30 18.38
N ARG A 106 -1.30 -12.91 17.21
CA ARG A 106 -2.38 -13.28 16.29
C ARG A 106 -3.40 -14.20 16.94
N THR A 107 -2.94 -15.18 17.72
CA THR A 107 -3.80 -16.19 18.37
C THR A 107 -4.82 -15.55 19.29
N VAL A 108 -4.40 -14.57 20.10
CA VAL A 108 -5.29 -13.78 20.96
C VAL A 108 -6.41 -13.14 20.14
N ILE A 109 -6.09 -12.50 19.01
CA ILE A 109 -7.11 -11.86 18.15
C ILE A 109 -8.05 -12.90 17.54
N THR A 110 -7.53 -14.05 17.10
CA THR A 110 -8.35 -15.07 16.44
C THR A 110 -9.20 -15.89 17.41
N GLU A 111 -8.78 -16.03 18.67
CA GLU A 111 -9.47 -16.84 19.70
C GLU A 111 -10.40 -15.97 20.55
N ASP A 112 -9.93 -14.80 20.98
CA ASP A 112 -10.58 -13.94 21.98
C ASP A 112 -11.05 -12.58 21.43
N GLY A 113 -10.71 -12.27 20.18
CA GLY A 113 -11.05 -11.01 19.52
C GLY A 113 -10.05 -9.87 19.77
N PRO A 114 -10.18 -8.75 19.04
CA PRO A 114 -9.24 -7.62 19.13
C PRO A 114 -9.24 -6.93 20.50
N ASP A 115 -10.35 -6.96 21.23
CA ASP A 115 -10.47 -6.32 22.55
C ASP A 115 -9.68 -7.06 23.64
N ALA A 116 -9.27 -8.31 23.40
CA ALA A 116 -8.41 -9.08 24.29
C ALA A 116 -6.92 -8.67 24.18
N CYS A 117 -6.56 -7.86 23.18
CA CYS A 117 -5.19 -7.37 23.04
C CYS A 117 -4.75 -6.49 24.23
N PRO A 118 -3.47 -6.53 24.65
CA PRO A 118 -2.99 -5.69 25.73
C PRO A 118 -3.26 -4.20 25.50
N PRO A 119 -3.66 -3.43 26.52
CA PRO A 119 -3.87 -1.99 26.38
C PRO A 119 -2.64 -1.28 25.80
N GLY A 120 -2.87 -0.40 24.83
CA GLY A 120 -1.79 0.33 24.12
C GLY A 120 -1.08 -0.47 23.02
N SER A 121 -1.46 -1.72 22.76
CA SER A 121 -0.93 -2.47 21.61
C SER A 121 -1.56 -2.04 20.27
N GLN A 122 -2.74 -1.42 20.28
CA GLN A 122 -3.34 -0.84 19.07
C GLN A 122 -2.56 0.42 18.67
N VAL A 123 -1.86 0.36 17.55
CA VAL A 123 -0.96 1.43 17.06
C VAL A 123 -1.52 2.23 15.89
N GLY A 124 -2.66 1.78 15.37
CA GLY A 124 -3.33 2.39 14.23
C GLY A 124 -4.76 1.92 14.06
N SER A 125 -5.41 2.52 13.06
CA SER A 125 -6.79 2.19 12.68
C SER A 125 -7.07 2.69 11.27
N GLY A 126 -8.22 2.31 10.73
CA GLY A 126 -8.56 2.57 9.35
C GLY A 126 -9.98 2.16 9.01
N ILE A 127 -10.30 2.27 7.72
CA ILE A 127 -11.57 1.85 7.13
C ILE A 127 -11.28 1.21 5.78
N GLY A 128 -11.78 -0.01 5.57
CA GLY A 128 -11.83 -0.65 4.27
C GLY A 128 -13.20 -0.43 3.64
N THR A 129 -13.23 -0.11 2.34
CA THR A 129 -14.47 0.01 1.58
C THR A 129 -14.46 -1.01 0.45
N SER A 130 -15.47 -1.88 0.40
CA SER A 130 -15.70 -2.82 -0.70
C SER A 130 -16.24 -2.11 -1.94
N PHE A 131 -16.38 -2.86 -3.04
CA PHE A 131 -16.83 -2.27 -4.31
C PHE A 131 -18.28 -1.80 -4.29
N ASP A 132 -19.14 -2.46 -3.51
CA ASP A 132 -20.54 -2.06 -3.26
C ASP A 132 -20.67 -0.85 -2.32
N GLY A 133 -19.56 -0.32 -1.80
CA GLY A 133 -19.54 0.82 -0.88
C GLY A 133 -19.66 0.46 0.59
N THR A 134 -19.79 -0.83 0.94
CA THR A 134 -19.81 -1.26 2.35
C THR A 134 -18.49 -0.89 3.03
N GLU A 135 -18.58 -0.18 4.15
CA GLU A 135 -17.43 0.20 4.97
C GLU A 135 -17.31 -0.72 6.17
N GLN A 136 -16.08 -1.14 6.48
CA GLN A 136 -15.75 -1.93 7.66
C GLN A 136 -14.54 -1.32 8.39
N PRO A 137 -14.50 -1.38 9.73
CA PRO A 137 -13.36 -0.89 10.49
C PRO A 137 -12.14 -1.75 10.26
N VAL A 138 -10.98 -1.09 10.28
CA VAL A 138 -9.67 -1.74 10.25
C VAL A 138 -8.92 -1.35 11.52
N LEU A 139 -8.41 -2.34 12.25
CA LEU A 139 -7.63 -2.13 13.46
C LEU A 139 -6.18 -2.55 13.20
N VAL A 140 -5.22 -1.84 13.80
CA VAL A 140 -3.79 -2.14 13.62
C VAL A 140 -3.13 -2.34 14.97
N PHE A 141 -2.60 -3.53 15.22
CA PHE A 141 -1.95 -3.89 16.47
C PHE A 141 -0.45 -4.12 16.26
N ASN A 142 0.37 -3.62 17.16
CA ASN A 142 1.81 -3.89 17.16
C ASN A 142 2.05 -5.37 17.43
N THR A 143 3.01 -5.97 16.72
CA THR A 143 3.33 -7.40 16.89
C THR A 143 4.79 -7.70 16.52
N GLY A 144 5.20 -8.94 16.74
CA GLY A 144 6.41 -9.52 16.16
C GLY A 144 6.07 -10.56 15.10
N VAL A 145 6.83 -10.60 14.01
CA VAL A 145 6.71 -11.62 12.97
C VAL A 145 8.08 -12.27 12.77
N GLY A 146 8.26 -13.45 13.36
CA GLY A 146 9.59 -14.04 13.49
C GLY A 146 10.52 -13.10 14.26
N SER A 147 11.68 -12.78 13.69
CA SER A 147 12.64 -11.82 14.27
C SER A 147 12.36 -10.35 13.90
N LEU A 148 11.36 -10.09 13.05
CA LEU A 148 11.06 -8.75 12.57
C LEU A 148 9.94 -8.09 13.38
N PRO A 149 10.02 -6.77 13.67
CA PRO A 149 8.87 -6.04 14.13
C PRO A 149 7.82 -5.96 13.02
N GLY A 150 6.55 -5.89 13.39
CA GLY A 150 5.45 -5.82 12.44
C GLY A 150 4.17 -5.28 13.06
N VAL A 151 3.10 -5.35 12.28
CA VAL A 151 1.74 -5.10 12.79
C VAL A 151 0.79 -6.18 12.31
N LEU A 152 -0.28 -6.38 13.07
CA LEU A 152 -1.45 -7.13 12.65
C LEU A 152 -2.50 -6.13 12.17
N VAL A 153 -2.96 -6.30 10.93
CA VAL A 153 -4.12 -5.57 10.40
C VAL A 153 -5.33 -6.48 10.53
N VAL A 154 -6.32 -6.03 11.29
CA VAL A 154 -7.51 -6.80 11.65
C VAL A 154 -8.73 -6.16 11.01
N LEU A 155 -9.51 -6.97 10.31
CA LEU A 155 -10.84 -6.62 9.80
C LEU A 155 -11.85 -7.47 10.60
N PRO A 156 -12.41 -6.92 11.69
CA PRO A 156 -13.21 -7.72 12.63
C PRO A 156 -14.43 -8.36 11.97
N GLU A 157 -15.12 -7.64 11.09
CA GLU A 157 -16.36 -8.11 10.46
C GLU A 157 -16.17 -9.34 9.58
N THR A 158 -14.97 -9.52 9.02
CA THR A 158 -14.62 -10.66 8.15
C THR A 158 -13.72 -11.68 8.84
N ASN A 159 -13.40 -11.48 10.13
CA ASN A 159 -12.43 -12.28 10.89
C ASN A 159 -11.07 -12.43 10.18
N VAL A 160 -10.69 -11.44 9.38
CA VAL A 160 -9.41 -11.44 8.66
C VAL A 160 -8.36 -10.78 9.54
N VAL A 161 -7.25 -11.50 9.73
CA VAL A 161 -6.03 -10.96 10.35
C VAL A 161 -4.90 -11.08 9.34
N LEU A 162 -4.32 -9.96 8.93
CA LEU A 162 -3.18 -9.87 8.04
C LEU A 162 -1.93 -9.54 8.86
N LYS A 163 -0.80 -10.14 8.49
CA LYS A 163 0.49 -9.83 9.10
C LYS A 163 1.25 -8.90 8.17
N GLN A 164 1.74 -7.80 8.72
CA GLN A 164 2.63 -6.89 8.02
C GLN A 164 4.00 -6.85 8.70
N THR A 165 5.09 -6.84 7.93
CA THR A 165 6.46 -6.80 8.47
C THR A 165 7.19 -5.53 8.09
N PHE A 166 7.91 -4.94 9.04
CA PHE A 166 8.79 -3.82 8.76
C PHE A 166 10.13 -4.30 8.19
N GLU A 167 10.57 -3.68 7.09
CA GLU A 167 11.89 -3.89 6.52
C GLU A 167 12.51 -2.54 6.11
N ARG A 168 13.84 -2.50 5.98
CA ARG A 168 14.50 -1.42 5.22
C ARG A 168 14.13 -1.55 3.76
N VAL A 169 13.89 -0.42 3.11
CA VAL A 169 13.63 -0.43 1.67
C VAL A 169 14.82 -0.98 0.87
N SER A 170 14.52 -1.67 -0.21
CA SER A 170 15.51 -2.18 -1.16
C SER A 170 16.28 -1.04 -1.85
N THR A 171 17.46 -1.36 -2.39
CA THR A 171 18.41 -0.38 -2.93
C THR A 171 17.80 0.68 -3.87
N PRO A 172 16.92 0.34 -4.83
CA PRO A 172 16.30 1.31 -5.74
C PRO A 172 15.50 2.43 -5.03
N TYR A 173 15.05 2.19 -3.81
CA TYR A 173 14.15 3.07 -3.07
C TYR A 173 14.83 3.90 -1.97
N ARG A 174 16.06 3.54 -1.57
CA ARG A 174 16.76 4.11 -0.39
C ARG A 174 17.01 5.61 -0.43
N GLY A 175 17.07 6.20 -1.63
CA GLY A 175 17.23 7.65 -1.79
C GLY A 175 15.99 8.46 -1.34
N THR A 176 14.81 7.83 -1.36
CA THR A 176 13.52 8.50 -1.07
C THR A 176 12.87 7.97 0.21
N TYR A 177 12.93 6.66 0.43
CA TYR A 177 12.20 5.98 1.48
C TYR A 177 13.17 5.32 2.46
N ARG A 178 12.73 5.12 3.71
CA ARG A 178 13.57 4.50 4.76
C ARG A 178 13.05 3.17 5.26
N TRP A 179 11.73 3.01 5.30
CA TRP A 179 11.04 1.83 5.79
C TRP A 179 9.98 1.38 4.79
N THR A 180 9.82 0.07 4.68
CA THR A 180 8.64 -0.57 4.13
C THR A 180 7.80 -1.15 5.26
N LEU A 181 6.50 -1.29 4.99
CA LEU A 181 5.62 -2.17 5.73
C LEU A 181 4.96 -3.10 4.71
N ASP A 182 5.35 -4.36 4.73
CA ASP A 182 5.00 -5.36 3.72
C ASP A 182 3.84 -6.23 4.20
N GLU A 183 2.71 -6.16 3.50
CA GLU A 183 1.52 -6.97 3.71
C GLU A 183 1.38 -8.01 2.60
N ILE A 184 1.40 -9.28 2.98
CA ILE A 184 1.11 -10.38 2.07
C ILE A 184 -0.32 -10.86 2.35
N LEU A 185 -1.15 -10.85 1.31
CA LEU A 185 -2.48 -11.43 1.36
C LEU A 185 -2.33 -12.94 1.10
N PRO A 186 -2.59 -13.80 2.10
CA PRO A 186 -2.44 -15.23 1.91
C PRO A 186 -3.48 -15.75 0.90
N PRO A 187 -3.16 -16.80 0.13
CA PRO A 187 -4.16 -17.50 -0.66
C PRO A 187 -5.32 -17.95 0.21
N THR A 188 -6.53 -17.82 -0.33
CA THR A 188 -7.77 -18.29 0.31
C THR A 188 -8.39 -19.41 -0.52
N SER A 189 -9.47 -20.02 0.00
CA SER A 189 -10.30 -20.97 -0.76
C SER A 189 -10.99 -20.32 -1.97
N VAL A 190 -11.08 -18.99 -2.00
CA VAL A 190 -11.62 -18.25 -3.15
C VAL A 190 -10.54 -18.24 -4.25
N PRO A 191 -10.86 -18.76 -5.45
CA PRO A 191 -9.92 -18.74 -6.58
C PRO A 191 -9.46 -17.31 -6.91
N PRO A 192 -8.22 -17.11 -7.39
CA PRO A 192 -7.65 -15.77 -7.57
C PRO A 192 -8.51 -14.86 -8.46
N GLN A 193 -9.11 -15.41 -9.52
CA GLN A 193 -9.98 -14.66 -10.45
C GLN A 193 -11.28 -14.17 -9.81
N ASP A 194 -11.71 -14.80 -8.70
CA ASP A 194 -12.95 -14.50 -7.99
C ASP A 194 -12.71 -13.64 -6.72
N ARG A 195 -11.44 -13.34 -6.41
CA ARG A 195 -11.10 -12.48 -5.26
C ARG A 195 -11.40 -11.03 -5.57
N ALA A 196 -12.47 -10.52 -4.96
CA ALA A 196 -12.81 -9.11 -5.05
C ALA A 196 -11.73 -8.22 -4.41
N GLY A 197 -11.34 -7.15 -5.11
CA GLY A 197 -10.52 -6.08 -4.54
C GLY A 197 -11.34 -5.08 -3.72
N THR A 198 -10.70 -4.40 -2.77
CA THR A 198 -11.26 -3.22 -2.08
C THR A 198 -11.24 -2.01 -3.01
N SER A 199 -12.32 -1.23 -3.04
CA SER A 199 -12.40 0.03 -3.81
C SER A 199 -11.64 1.17 -3.12
N ARG A 200 -11.57 1.14 -1.79
CA ARG A 200 -10.81 2.10 -0.98
C ARG A 200 -10.26 1.45 0.27
N PHE A 201 -9.05 1.82 0.66
CA PHE A 201 -8.45 1.38 1.90
C PHE A 201 -7.76 2.56 2.58
N ARG A 202 -8.25 2.91 3.77
CA ARG A 202 -7.71 3.96 4.62
C ARG A 202 -7.02 3.31 5.81
N LEU A 203 -5.75 3.64 6.05
CA LEU A 203 -4.98 3.08 7.14
C LEU A 203 -4.07 4.15 7.76
N ALA A 204 -4.15 4.33 9.07
CA ALA A 204 -3.36 5.31 9.80
C ALA A 204 -2.52 4.66 10.90
N PHE A 205 -1.29 5.15 11.05
CA PHE A 205 -0.34 4.78 12.10
C PHE A 205 0.03 6.04 12.88
N GLY A 206 -0.19 6.06 14.19
CA GLY A 206 0.03 7.28 14.95
C GLY A 206 -0.20 7.21 16.46
N ALA A 207 -0.31 6.01 17.04
CA ALA A 207 -0.45 5.90 18.49
C ALA A 207 0.74 6.53 19.23
N THR A 208 0.46 7.05 20.42
CA THR A 208 1.45 7.61 21.32
C THR A 208 1.41 6.88 22.66
N THR A 209 2.54 6.86 23.35
CA THR A 209 2.68 6.33 24.70
C THR A 209 3.64 7.21 25.50
N HIS A 210 3.78 6.96 26.80
CA HIS A 210 4.75 7.63 27.65
C HIS A 210 5.81 6.63 28.14
N ARG A 211 7.08 7.02 28.06
CA ARG A 211 8.18 6.26 28.65
C ARG A 211 9.09 7.21 29.42
N HIS A 212 9.30 6.93 30.70
CA HIS A 212 10.04 7.81 31.62
C HIS A 212 9.52 9.27 31.60
N GLY A 213 8.20 9.45 31.57
CA GLY A 213 7.55 10.76 31.56
C GLY A 213 7.63 11.51 30.22
N ARG A 214 8.19 10.91 29.17
CA ARG A 214 8.30 11.53 27.84
C ARG A 214 7.32 10.90 26.84
N PRO A 215 6.61 11.69 26.02
CA PRO A 215 5.79 11.16 24.93
C PRO A 215 6.67 10.52 23.84
N ILE A 216 6.28 9.33 23.40
CA ILE A 216 6.89 8.58 22.30
C ILE A 216 5.79 8.19 21.32
N GLY A 217 5.98 8.51 20.05
CA GLY A 217 5.09 8.07 18.97
C GLY A 217 5.49 6.70 18.45
N PHE A 218 4.51 5.90 18.03
CA PHE A 218 4.76 4.66 17.29
C PHE A 218 5.51 4.96 15.99
N ALA A 219 5.07 6.01 15.28
CA ALA A 219 5.82 6.67 14.24
C ALA A 219 6.31 8.04 14.73
N GLU A 220 7.57 8.35 14.40
CA GLU A 220 8.21 9.64 14.65
C GLU A 220 8.80 10.20 13.37
N THR A 221 8.96 11.52 13.32
CA THR A 221 9.58 12.23 12.20
C THR A 221 10.71 13.13 12.68
N SER A 222 11.77 13.24 11.87
CA SER A 222 12.80 14.27 12.00
C SER A 222 12.51 15.52 11.17
N ALA A 223 11.47 15.50 10.34
CA ALA A 223 11.09 16.63 9.49
C ALA A 223 10.41 17.74 10.31
N ARG A 224 10.58 18.99 9.86
CA ARG A 224 9.88 20.16 10.45
C ARG A 224 8.50 20.31 9.81
N PRO A 225 7.50 20.88 10.51
CA PRO A 225 6.23 21.26 9.89
C PRO A 225 6.45 22.06 8.60
N GLY A 226 5.61 21.82 7.58
CA GLY A 226 5.74 22.37 6.24
C GLY A 226 6.71 21.62 5.31
N THR A 227 7.57 20.74 5.83
CA THR A 227 8.50 19.96 4.99
C THR A 227 7.71 19.01 4.07
N PRO A 228 7.96 19.02 2.74
CA PRO A 228 7.40 18.02 1.84
C PRO A 228 7.94 16.63 2.16
N MET A 229 7.03 15.66 2.32
CA MET A 229 7.34 14.25 2.57
C MET A 229 6.77 13.39 1.45
N ARG A 230 7.50 12.33 1.06
CA ARG A 230 7.15 11.43 -0.03
C ARG A 230 6.77 10.06 0.49
N PHE A 231 5.65 9.54 0.01
CA PHE A 231 5.12 8.23 0.36
C PHE A 231 4.74 7.47 -0.89
N GLY A 232 4.68 6.14 -0.80
CA GLY A 232 4.28 5.28 -1.90
C GLY A 232 3.54 4.06 -1.41
N LEU A 233 2.85 3.40 -2.33
CA LEU A 233 2.24 2.11 -2.10
C LEU A 233 2.53 1.23 -3.30
N TRP A 234 3.45 0.29 -3.15
CA TRP A 234 3.69 -0.74 -4.16
C TRP A 234 2.62 -1.82 -4.00
N SER A 235 1.96 -2.21 -5.09
CA SER A 235 0.90 -3.25 -5.03
C SER A 235 1.09 -4.26 -6.15
N GLU A 236 0.94 -5.53 -5.82
CA GLU A 236 0.90 -6.64 -6.77
C GLU A 236 -0.50 -7.28 -6.71
N PHE A 237 -1.09 -7.52 -7.89
CA PHE A 237 -2.42 -8.10 -8.03
C PHE A 237 -2.38 -9.54 -8.52
N VAL A 238 -3.50 -10.23 -8.40
CA VAL A 238 -3.67 -11.61 -8.91
C VAL A 238 -3.45 -11.74 -10.42
N THR A 239 -3.49 -10.62 -11.15
CA THR A 239 -3.22 -10.55 -12.58
C THR A 239 -1.74 -10.44 -12.93
N GLY A 240 -0.84 -10.45 -11.95
CA GLY A 240 0.59 -10.15 -12.13
C GLY A 240 0.88 -8.66 -12.33
N GLN A 241 -0.15 -7.81 -12.40
CA GLN A 241 0.04 -6.38 -12.50
C GLN A 241 0.70 -5.83 -11.23
N VAL A 242 1.74 -5.01 -11.43
CA VAL A 242 2.36 -4.20 -10.37
C VAL A 242 2.08 -2.72 -10.61
N VAL A 243 1.70 -2.00 -9.56
CA VAL A 243 1.51 -0.54 -9.57
C VAL A 243 2.24 0.13 -8.41
N LEU A 244 2.65 1.38 -8.60
CA LEU A 244 3.30 2.19 -7.57
C LEU A 244 2.77 3.64 -7.59
N PRO A 245 1.53 3.90 -7.15
CA PRO A 245 1.10 5.27 -6.86
C PRO A 245 1.96 5.87 -5.75
N THR A 246 2.30 7.16 -5.91
CA THR A 246 3.05 7.93 -4.92
C THR A 246 2.28 9.18 -4.50
N SER A 247 2.57 9.69 -3.32
CA SER A 247 1.97 10.90 -2.76
C SER A 247 3.04 11.79 -2.15
N THR A 248 2.99 13.09 -2.42
CA THR A 248 3.80 14.09 -1.72
C THR A 248 2.87 14.97 -0.91
N THR A 249 3.19 15.18 0.36
CA THR A 249 2.35 15.94 1.31
C THR A 249 3.24 16.75 2.23
N ALA A 250 2.84 17.96 2.57
CA ALA A 250 3.54 18.74 3.60
C ALA A 250 3.19 18.17 4.99
N LEU A 251 4.20 18.03 5.85
CA LEU A 251 3.95 17.70 7.27
C LEU A 251 3.12 18.82 7.89
N ARG A 252 1.93 18.49 8.36
CA ARG A 252 1.00 19.43 9.01
C ARG A 252 1.25 19.51 10.50
#